data_AF-A0A075AYL0-F1
#
_entry.id   AF-A0A075AYL0-F1
#
_cell.length_a   1.000
_cell.length_b   1.000
_cell.length_c   1.000
_cell.angle_alpha   90.00
_cell.angle_beta   90.00
_cell.angle_gamma   90.00
#
_symmetry.space_group_name_H-M   'P 1'
#
loop_
_entity.id
_entity.type
_entity.pdbx_description
1 polymer ?
#
loop_
_entity_poly.entity_id
_entity_poly.type
_entity_poly.pdbx_seq_one_letter_code
_entity_poly.pdbx_strand_id
1 'polypeptide(L)'
;MDIQEAQSRLATETSLKYVEEVDADKIDSLTFLRYVSKNQPFIVKNGIKEWDAYKKWEVDYLSARLSDSEITIAVTPLGNADSAVGEYFVLPEEKKMSFGHFILNLEKNNDQIHYLQSQNDNLSQDVFAAIRKDVPESIEFASEALDAKPDAVNLWIGNEKSTTSMHKDHYENLYAVVRECKIFTLYPPNYYPFLQGRGYFPKRKKRY
;
A
#
# COMPACT_ATOMS: atom_id res chain seq x y z
N MET A 1 12.93 27.56 2.34
CA MET A 1 12.32 27.14 1.06
C MET A 1 11.08 26.39 1.44
N ASP A 2 9.93 27.00 1.21
CA ASP A 2 8.63 26.49 1.64
C ASP A 2 8.33 25.18 0.89
N ILE A 3 7.78 24.19 1.60
CA ILE A 3 7.42 22.89 1.02
C ILE A 3 6.40 23.10 -0.11
N GLN A 4 5.51 24.08 0.05
CA GLN A 4 4.56 24.45 -1.00
C GLN A 4 5.25 25.06 -2.24
N GLU A 5 6.32 25.83 -2.04
CA GLU A 5 7.08 26.44 -3.13
C GLU A 5 7.95 25.41 -3.87
N ALA A 6 8.50 24.41 -3.15
CA ALA A 6 9.20 23.28 -3.77
C ALA A 6 8.25 22.37 -4.56
N GLN A 7 7.04 22.11 -4.04
CA GLN A 7 5.98 21.35 -4.73
C GLN A 7 5.48 22.07 -5.99
N SER A 8 5.31 23.40 -5.91
CA SER A 8 4.91 24.25 -7.04
C SER A 8 5.95 24.29 -8.17
N ARG A 9 7.25 24.35 -7.84
CA ARG A 9 8.33 24.33 -8.83
C ARG A 9 8.52 22.96 -9.50
N LEU A 10 8.39 21.86 -8.74
CA LEU A 10 8.41 20.51 -9.30
C LEU A 10 7.23 20.25 -10.26
N ALA A 11 6.06 20.82 -9.98
CA ALA A 11 4.88 20.71 -10.83
C ALA A 11 4.96 21.54 -12.14
N THR A 12 5.82 22.56 -12.18
CA THR A 12 5.95 23.46 -13.34
C THR A 12 7.11 23.12 -14.27
N GLU A 13 8.18 22.48 -13.77
CA GLU A 13 9.36 22.13 -14.58
C GLU A 13 9.45 20.65 -15.01
N THR A 14 8.65 19.78 -14.39
CA THR A 14 8.50 18.39 -14.83
C THR A 14 7.07 18.21 -15.27
N SER A 15 6.85 17.98 -16.57
CA SER A 15 5.56 17.52 -17.08
C SER A 15 5.00 16.46 -16.12
N LEU A 16 3.85 16.72 -15.50
CA LEU A 16 3.01 15.66 -14.91
C LEU A 16 2.78 14.64 -16.03
N LYS A 17 3.64 13.61 -16.09
CA LYS A 17 3.42 12.48 -16.99
C LYS A 17 2.17 11.81 -16.45
N TYR A 18 1.07 11.99 -17.18
CA TYR A 18 -0.19 11.32 -16.92
C TYR A 18 0.10 9.82 -16.79
N VAL A 19 -0.27 9.23 -15.65
CA VAL A 19 -0.22 7.77 -15.49
C VAL A 19 -1.30 7.22 -16.43
N GLU A 20 -0.91 6.31 -17.30
CA GLU A 20 -1.82 5.79 -18.32
C GLU A 20 -2.95 5.00 -17.67
N GLU A 21 -4.17 5.17 -18.15
CA GLU A 21 -5.34 4.45 -17.66
C GLU A 21 -5.86 3.49 -18.73
N VAL A 22 -6.05 2.23 -18.37
CA VAL A 22 -6.57 1.16 -19.23
C VAL A 22 -7.79 0.55 -18.55
N ASP A 23 -8.86 0.29 -19.30
CA ASP A 23 -10.01 -0.42 -18.76
C ASP A 23 -9.69 -1.92 -18.59
N ALA A 24 -10.30 -2.55 -17.59
CA ALA A 24 -10.07 -3.97 -17.26
C ALA A 24 -10.36 -4.95 -18.41
N ASP A 25 -11.25 -4.60 -19.34
CA ASP A 25 -11.56 -5.41 -20.53
C ASP A 25 -10.52 -5.28 -21.65
N LYS A 26 -9.57 -4.34 -21.51
CA LYS A 26 -8.49 -4.05 -22.48
C LYS A 26 -7.11 -4.44 -21.97
N ILE A 27 -6.99 -4.96 -20.75
CA ILE A 27 -5.72 -5.43 -20.20
C ILE A 27 -5.62 -6.95 -20.37
N ASP A 28 -4.72 -7.37 -21.25
CA ASP A 28 -4.33 -8.77 -21.44
C ASP A 28 -2.84 -8.97 -21.08
N SER A 29 -2.39 -10.22 -21.08
CA SER A 29 -1.04 -10.61 -20.67
C SER A 29 0.05 -9.93 -21.52
N LEU A 30 -0.18 -9.79 -22.83
CA LEU A 30 0.74 -9.10 -23.73
C LEU A 30 0.81 -7.59 -23.45
N THR A 31 -0.34 -6.96 -23.23
CA THR A 31 -0.42 -5.52 -22.92
C THR A 31 0.21 -5.24 -21.57
N PHE A 32 -0.04 -6.07 -20.57
CA PHE A 32 0.62 -5.99 -19.27
C PHE A 32 2.14 -6.11 -19.40
N LEU A 33 2.64 -7.11 -20.13
CA LEU A 33 4.08 -7.32 -20.32
C LEU A 33 4.74 -6.12 -21.03
N ARG A 34 4.02 -5.41 -21.90
CA ARG A 34 4.52 -4.16 -22.52
C ARG A 34 4.74 -3.06 -21.48
N TYR A 35 3.86 -2.90 -20.49
CA TYR A 35 4.08 -1.94 -19.39
C TYR A 35 5.27 -2.36 -18.52
N VAL A 36 5.33 -3.64 -18.15
CA VAL A 36 6.44 -4.22 -17.37
C VAL A 36 7.78 -3.98 -18.08
N SER A 37 7.86 -4.29 -19.39
CA SER A 37 9.10 -4.11 -20.17
C SER A 37 9.61 -2.66 -20.23
N LYS A 38 8.70 -1.69 -20.08
CA LYS A 38 9.02 -0.26 -20.05
C LYS A 38 9.27 0.27 -18.64
N ASN A 39 9.06 -0.54 -17.61
CA ASN A 39 9.03 -0.12 -16.22
C ASN A 39 8.11 1.12 -16.03
N GLN A 40 6.91 1.03 -16.61
CA GLN A 40 5.96 2.13 -16.68
C GLN A 40 4.75 1.83 -15.79
N PRO A 41 4.42 2.68 -14.80
CA PRO A 41 3.20 2.54 -14.04
C PRO A 41 1.97 2.87 -14.90
N PHE A 42 0.86 2.19 -14.62
CA PHE A 42 -0.43 2.41 -15.25
C PHE A 42 -1.55 2.06 -14.25
N ILE A 43 -2.78 2.50 -14.55
CA ILE A 43 -3.98 2.25 -13.75
C ILE A 43 -4.94 1.36 -14.53
N VAL A 44 -5.40 0.27 -13.91
CA VAL A 44 -6.50 -0.54 -14.44
C VAL A 44 -7.83 -0.04 -13.88
N LYS A 45 -8.60 0.66 -14.71
CA LYS A 45 -9.96 1.07 -14.37
C LYS A 45 -10.88 -0.13 -14.36
N ASN A 46 -11.80 -0.14 -13.39
CA ASN A 46 -12.82 -1.19 -13.24
C ASN A 46 -12.25 -2.59 -12.94
N GLY A 47 -10.96 -2.72 -12.61
CA GLY A 47 -10.25 -4.01 -12.48
C GLY A 47 -10.73 -4.91 -11.35
N ILE A 48 -11.41 -4.36 -10.34
CA ILE A 48 -11.87 -5.12 -9.17
C ILE A 48 -13.40 -5.21 -9.05
N LYS A 49 -14.16 -4.70 -10.04
CA LYS A 49 -15.63 -4.62 -9.94
C LYS A 49 -16.29 -5.96 -9.65
N GLU A 50 -15.71 -7.03 -10.17
CA GLU A 50 -16.23 -8.37 -9.97
C GLU A 50 -15.85 -9.03 -8.65
N TRP A 51 -14.87 -8.48 -7.94
CA TRP A 51 -14.41 -9.03 -6.67
C TRP A 51 -15.52 -8.93 -5.62
N ASP A 52 -15.68 -9.99 -4.86
CA ASP A 52 -16.56 -9.99 -3.70
C ASP A 52 -16.11 -8.94 -2.67
N ALA A 53 -14.81 -8.68 -2.57
CA ALA A 53 -14.26 -7.61 -1.73
C ALA A 53 -14.80 -6.24 -2.15
N TYR A 54 -14.83 -5.94 -3.45
CA TYR A 54 -15.41 -4.68 -3.95
C TYR A 54 -16.89 -4.56 -3.58
N LYS A 55 -17.64 -5.66 -3.68
CA LYS A 55 -19.09 -5.71 -3.41
C LYS A 55 -19.43 -5.71 -1.91
N LYS A 56 -18.56 -6.25 -1.05
CA LYS A 56 -18.91 -6.61 0.33
C LYS A 56 -18.07 -5.95 1.41
N TRP A 57 -16.82 -5.56 1.16
CA TRP A 57 -15.91 -5.09 2.21
C TRP A 57 -16.25 -3.67 2.66
N GLU A 58 -17.30 -3.59 3.48
CA GLU A 58 -17.61 -2.48 4.35
C GLU A 58 -17.14 -2.77 5.78
N VAL A 59 -17.03 -1.73 6.60
CA VAL A 59 -16.61 -1.84 8.02
C VAL A 59 -17.47 -2.87 8.76
N ASP A 60 -18.79 -2.86 8.57
CA ASP A 60 -19.72 -3.80 9.21
C ASP A 60 -19.47 -5.25 8.78
N TYR A 61 -19.24 -5.48 7.47
CA TYR A 61 -19.00 -6.81 6.92
C TYR A 61 -17.70 -7.42 7.46
N LEU A 62 -16.64 -6.61 7.51
CA LEU A 62 -15.33 -7.00 8.02
C LEU A 62 -15.39 -7.24 9.53
N SER A 63 -16.00 -6.32 10.27
CA SER A 63 -16.15 -6.43 11.73
C SER A 63 -16.93 -7.68 12.11
N ALA A 64 -18.03 -7.98 11.42
CA ALA A 64 -18.83 -9.19 11.68
C ALA A 64 -18.05 -10.51 11.46
N ARG A 65 -16.96 -10.50 10.67
CA ARG A 65 -16.16 -11.70 10.36
C ARG A 65 -14.85 -11.79 11.12
N LEU A 66 -14.29 -10.65 11.49
CA LEU A 66 -12.93 -10.56 12.01
C LEU A 66 -12.84 -9.99 13.42
N SER A 67 -13.94 -9.48 14.01
CA SER A 67 -13.90 -8.69 15.25
C SER A 67 -13.00 -9.27 16.35
N ASP A 68 -13.11 -10.58 16.62
CA ASP A 68 -12.38 -11.26 17.70
C ASP A 68 -11.00 -11.76 17.27
N SER A 69 -10.69 -11.66 15.99
CA SER A 69 -9.45 -12.14 15.40
C SER A 69 -8.28 -11.23 15.83
N GLU A 70 -7.24 -11.84 16.43
CA GLU A 70 -6.04 -11.13 16.89
C GLU A 70 -5.12 -10.81 15.71
N ILE A 71 -4.92 -9.52 15.43
CA ILE A 71 -4.11 -9.02 14.33
C ILE A 71 -2.93 -8.18 14.85
N THR A 72 -1.85 -8.15 14.07
CA THR A 72 -0.69 -7.30 14.33
C THR A 72 -0.86 -5.96 13.64
N ILE A 73 -0.86 -4.88 14.41
CA ILE A 73 -1.04 -3.50 13.95
C ILE A 73 0.24 -2.70 14.18
N ALA A 74 0.66 -1.94 13.17
CA ALA A 74 1.70 -0.95 13.32
C ALA A 74 1.12 0.30 13.99
N VAL A 75 1.76 0.75 15.06
CA VAL A 75 1.36 1.91 15.85
C VAL A 75 2.48 2.94 15.82
N THR A 76 2.12 4.17 15.46
CA THR A 76 3.06 5.29 15.36
C THR A 76 2.44 6.57 15.92
N PRO A 77 3.23 7.51 16.44
CA PRO A 77 2.71 8.79 16.93
C PRO A 77 2.30 9.75 15.80
N LEU A 78 2.97 9.68 14.64
CA LEU A 78 2.78 10.63 13.53
C LEU A 78 2.39 9.95 12.19
N GLY A 79 2.09 8.64 12.21
CA GLY A 79 1.62 7.91 11.03
C GLY A 79 2.70 7.50 10.06
N ASN A 80 3.96 7.83 10.36
CA ASN A 80 5.14 7.66 9.52
C ASN A 80 5.91 6.39 9.91
N ALA A 81 5.34 5.22 9.63
CA ALA A 81 6.07 3.97 9.78
C ALA A 81 7.28 3.90 8.82
N ASP A 82 8.33 3.20 9.24
CA ASP A 82 9.53 2.92 8.42
C ASP A 82 10.13 4.19 7.82
N SER A 83 10.32 5.20 8.67
CA SER A 83 10.68 6.55 8.22
C SER A 83 11.90 7.12 8.94
N ALA A 84 12.54 8.09 8.30
CA ALA A 84 13.64 8.84 8.87
C ALA A 84 13.11 9.89 9.86
N VAL A 85 13.56 9.84 11.12
CA VAL A 85 13.26 10.84 12.15
C VAL A 85 14.57 11.34 12.73
N GLY A 86 14.97 12.55 12.31
CA GLY A 86 16.30 13.09 12.62
C GLY A 86 17.40 12.21 12.01
N GLU A 87 18.25 11.63 12.87
CA GLU A 87 19.35 10.75 12.45
C GLU A 87 19.01 9.26 12.49
N TYR A 88 17.77 8.91 12.85
CA TYR A 88 17.34 7.53 13.04
C TYR A 88 16.42 7.07 11.91
N PHE A 89 16.57 5.81 11.54
CA PHE A 89 15.49 5.08 10.87
C PHE A 89 14.61 4.45 11.93
N VAL A 90 13.33 4.86 11.98
CA VAL A 90 12.38 4.46 13.01
C VAL A 90 11.40 3.44 12.44
N LEU A 91 11.33 2.28 13.10
CA LEU A 91 10.33 1.26 12.84
C LEU A 91 9.08 1.54 13.70
N PRO A 92 7.88 1.16 13.24
CA PRO A 92 6.68 1.26 14.06
C PRO A 92 6.75 0.34 15.29
N GLU A 93 5.95 0.65 16.32
CA GLU A 93 5.64 -0.33 17.36
C GLU A 93 4.61 -1.33 16.81
N GLU A 94 4.88 -2.63 16.91
CA GLU A 94 3.90 -3.66 16.56
C GLU A 94 3.11 -4.06 17.80
N LYS A 95 1.79 -3.93 17.73
CA LYS A 95 0.87 -4.35 18.79
C LYS A 95 -0.11 -5.39 18.27
N LYS A 96 -0.34 -6.42 19.08
CA LYS A 96 -1.44 -7.35 18.87
C LYS A 96 -2.71 -6.78 19.49
N MET A 97 -3.79 -6.74 18.73
CA MET A 97 -5.13 -6.36 19.21
C MET A 97 -6.19 -7.07 18.38
N SER A 98 -7.43 -7.13 18.89
CA SER A 98 -8.53 -7.66 18.10
C SER A 98 -8.88 -6.71 16.95
N PHE A 99 -9.38 -7.24 15.83
CA PHE A 99 -9.81 -6.42 14.70
C PHE A 99 -10.88 -5.40 15.12
N GLY A 100 -11.82 -5.78 15.97
CA GLY A 100 -12.86 -4.87 16.47
C GLY A 100 -12.25 -3.69 17.25
N HIS A 101 -11.24 -3.94 18.09
CA HIS A 101 -10.54 -2.86 18.80
C HIS A 101 -9.75 -1.97 17.84
N PHE A 102 -9.14 -2.56 16.81
CA PHE A 102 -8.43 -1.82 15.76
C PHE A 102 -9.37 -0.88 15.00
N ILE A 103 -10.54 -1.34 14.55
CA ILE A 103 -11.54 -0.49 13.88
C ILE A 103 -11.97 0.68 14.77
N LEU A 104 -12.28 0.40 16.05
CA LEU A 104 -12.62 1.47 17.01
C LEU A 104 -11.49 2.51 17.16
N ASN A 105 -10.23 2.09 17.06
CA ASN A 105 -9.07 2.98 17.12
C ASN A 105 -8.80 3.76 15.83
N LEU A 106 -9.30 3.29 14.69
CA LEU A 106 -9.27 4.06 13.44
C LEU A 106 -10.32 5.18 13.45
N GLU A 107 -11.50 4.91 14.00
CA GLU A 107 -12.60 5.88 14.11
C GLU A 107 -12.35 6.93 15.20
N LYS A 108 -11.82 6.49 16.34
CA LYS A 108 -11.39 7.39 17.41
C LYS A 108 -10.10 8.04 16.99
N ASN A 109 -10.14 9.33 16.70
CA ASN A 109 -8.98 10.14 16.34
C ASN A 109 -8.01 10.31 17.53
N ASN A 110 -7.39 9.21 17.94
CA ASN A 110 -6.48 9.10 19.07
C ASN A 110 -5.11 9.71 18.74
N ASP A 111 -4.30 9.93 19.78
CA ASP A 111 -2.90 10.38 19.64
C ASP A 111 -1.99 9.34 18.96
N GLN A 112 -2.44 8.09 18.82
CA GLN A 112 -1.72 7.00 18.16
C GLN A 112 -2.38 6.62 16.84
N ILE A 113 -1.59 6.58 15.78
CA ILE A 113 -2.01 6.20 14.44
C ILE A 113 -1.77 4.70 14.25
N HIS A 114 -2.84 4.01 13.88
CA HIS A 114 -2.90 2.56 13.72
C HIS A 114 -2.96 2.21 12.24
N TYR A 115 -2.11 1.30 11.79
CA TYR A 115 -2.06 0.87 10.40
C TYR A 115 -1.84 -0.64 10.31
N LEU A 116 -2.78 -1.36 9.71
CA LEU A 116 -2.60 -2.74 9.30
C LEU A 116 -1.80 -2.72 7.99
N GLN A 117 -0.51 -3.03 8.08
CA GLN A 117 0.43 -2.86 6.96
C GLN A 117 1.51 -3.94 6.86
N SER A 118 1.38 -5.05 7.57
CA SER A 118 2.36 -6.13 7.47
C SER A 118 2.43 -6.65 6.03
N GLN A 119 3.62 -6.63 5.43
CA GLN A 119 3.81 -6.95 4.00
C GLN A 119 4.37 -8.36 3.78
N ASN A 120 3.98 -9.30 4.64
CA ASN A 120 4.53 -10.65 4.70
C ASN A 120 3.49 -11.72 4.32
N ASP A 121 2.80 -11.49 3.21
CA ASP A 121 1.69 -12.32 2.75
C ASP A 121 0.56 -12.36 3.80
N ASN A 122 0.21 -11.18 4.34
CA ASN A 122 -0.60 -11.15 5.54
C ASN A 122 -2.02 -11.72 5.34
N LEU A 123 -2.58 -11.65 4.12
CA LEU A 123 -3.95 -12.09 3.86
C LEU A 123 -4.05 -13.63 3.83
N SER A 124 -2.92 -14.32 3.65
CA SER A 124 -2.83 -15.78 3.72
C SER A 124 -2.81 -16.32 5.16
N GLN A 125 -2.71 -15.44 6.17
CA GLN A 125 -2.80 -15.84 7.57
C GLN A 125 -4.22 -16.27 7.94
N ASP A 126 -4.34 -17.28 8.81
CA ASP A 126 -5.61 -17.90 9.22
C ASP A 126 -6.61 -16.89 9.80
N VAL A 127 -6.08 -15.83 10.43
CA VAL A 127 -6.85 -14.71 10.98
C VAL A 127 -7.78 -14.06 9.96
N PHE A 128 -7.43 -14.09 8.66
CA PHE A 128 -8.22 -13.53 7.56
C PHE A 128 -8.90 -14.59 6.67
N ALA A 129 -8.89 -15.87 7.06
CA ALA A 129 -9.47 -16.95 6.25
C ALA A 129 -10.94 -16.69 5.88
N ALA A 130 -11.70 -16.02 6.75
CA ALA A 130 -13.12 -15.69 6.53
C ALA A 130 -13.36 -14.71 5.36
N ILE A 131 -12.38 -13.88 5.01
CA ILE A 131 -12.47 -12.86 3.95
C ILE A 131 -11.53 -13.13 2.77
N ARG A 132 -10.56 -14.04 2.91
CA ARG A 132 -9.54 -14.32 1.88
C ARG A 132 -10.14 -14.67 0.52
N LYS A 133 -11.23 -15.44 0.51
CA LYS A 133 -11.94 -15.85 -0.72
C LYS A 133 -12.66 -14.71 -1.45
N ASP A 134 -12.77 -13.52 -0.82
CA ASP A 134 -13.44 -12.38 -1.43
C ASP A 134 -12.55 -11.67 -2.47
N VAL A 135 -11.26 -12.03 -2.54
CA VAL A 135 -10.29 -11.59 -3.55
C VAL A 135 -9.72 -12.81 -4.30
N PRO A 136 -9.26 -12.66 -5.57
CA PRO A 136 -8.61 -13.74 -6.27
C PRO A 136 -7.22 -14.04 -5.68
N GLU A 137 -6.79 -15.30 -5.74
CA GLU A 137 -5.43 -15.71 -5.31
C GLU A 137 -4.33 -15.16 -6.23
N SER A 138 -4.68 -14.85 -7.48
CA SER A 138 -3.77 -14.29 -8.49
C SER A 138 -4.54 -13.48 -9.52
N ILE A 139 -3.84 -12.56 -10.20
CA ILE A 139 -4.40 -11.81 -11.32
C ILE A 139 -3.98 -12.48 -12.63
N GLU A 140 -4.93 -13.10 -13.33
CA GLU A 140 -4.65 -14.00 -14.47
C GLU A 140 -3.72 -13.39 -15.52
N PHE A 141 -4.02 -12.18 -16.01
CA PHE A 141 -3.19 -11.54 -17.04
C PHE A 141 -1.74 -11.28 -16.56
N ALA A 142 -1.55 -11.02 -15.28
CA ALA A 142 -0.23 -10.75 -14.73
C ALA A 142 0.53 -12.05 -14.48
N SER A 143 -0.15 -13.08 -13.96
CA SER A 143 0.45 -14.37 -13.71
C SER A 143 0.85 -15.10 -14.99
N GLU A 144 0.04 -15.00 -16.04
CA GLU A 144 0.40 -15.52 -17.36
C GLU A 144 1.60 -14.76 -17.95
N ALA A 145 1.59 -13.43 -17.90
CA ALA A 145 2.64 -12.61 -18.48
C ALA A 145 4.01 -12.75 -17.79
N LEU A 146 4.02 -12.93 -16.47
CA LEU A 146 5.22 -13.07 -15.66
C LEU A 146 5.64 -14.53 -15.45
N ASP A 147 4.83 -15.48 -15.92
CA ASP A 147 5.00 -16.92 -15.68
C ASP A 147 5.18 -17.24 -14.19
N ALA A 148 4.41 -16.55 -13.33
CA ALA A 148 4.56 -16.61 -11.88
C ALA A 148 3.25 -16.29 -11.14
N LYS A 149 3.07 -16.92 -9.97
CA LYS A 149 2.04 -16.50 -9.00
C LYS A 149 2.60 -15.39 -8.09
N PRO A 150 1.74 -14.57 -7.45
CA PRO A 150 2.23 -13.60 -6.49
C PRO A 150 2.94 -14.29 -5.33
N ASP A 151 4.11 -13.76 -4.93
CA ASP A 151 4.84 -14.22 -3.75
C ASP A 151 4.11 -13.86 -2.44
N ALA A 152 3.30 -12.81 -2.46
CA ALA A 152 2.52 -12.34 -1.31
C ALA A 152 1.25 -11.62 -1.75
N VAL A 153 0.16 -11.84 -1.01
CA VAL A 153 -1.07 -11.05 -1.06
C VAL A 153 -1.27 -10.37 0.29
N ASN A 154 -1.25 -9.05 0.28
CA ASN A 154 -1.32 -8.24 1.48
C ASN A 154 -2.62 -7.42 1.51
N LEU A 155 -3.20 -7.32 2.70
CA LEU A 155 -4.27 -6.42 3.08
C LEU A 155 -3.68 -5.19 3.77
N TRP A 156 -4.16 -4.01 3.39
CA TRP A 156 -3.83 -2.75 4.05
C TRP A 156 -5.11 -2.07 4.52
N ILE A 157 -5.14 -1.68 5.80
CA ILE A 157 -6.23 -0.88 6.37
C ILE A 157 -5.61 0.17 7.27
N GLY A 158 -5.89 1.44 6.99
CA GLY A 158 -5.42 2.58 7.77
C GLY A 158 -6.31 3.79 7.51
N ASN A 159 -5.90 4.94 8.02
CA ASN A 159 -6.60 6.22 7.82
C ASN A 159 -5.72 7.24 7.08
N GLU A 160 -6.23 8.44 6.88
CA GLU A 160 -5.56 9.53 6.15
C GLU A 160 -4.24 9.99 6.79
N LYS A 161 -4.01 9.65 8.06
CA LYS A 161 -2.76 9.96 8.77
C LYS A 161 -1.67 8.92 8.50
N SER A 162 -2.02 7.73 7.99
CA SER A 162 -1.07 6.64 7.74
C SER A 162 -0.27 6.91 6.46
N THR A 163 1.02 7.21 6.62
CA THR A 163 1.93 7.55 5.52
C THR A 163 3.07 6.55 5.43
N THR A 164 3.31 6.03 4.23
CA THR A 164 4.49 5.21 3.93
C THR A 164 5.58 6.12 3.37
N SER A 165 6.80 6.00 3.90
CA SER A 165 7.95 6.80 3.45
C SER A 165 8.37 6.43 2.01
N MET A 166 9.18 7.27 1.37
CA MET A 166 9.71 6.97 0.03
C MET A 166 10.64 5.75 0.09
N HIS A 167 10.36 4.75 -0.73
CA HIS A 167 11.13 3.51 -0.84
C HIS A 167 11.03 2.95 -2.26
N LYS A 168 11.70 1.81 -2.48
CA LYS A 168 11.54 0.97 -3.67
C LYS A 168 11.48 -0.49 -3.25
N ASP A 169 10.72 -1.27 -3.98
CA ASP A 169 10.65 -2.72 -3.82
C ASP A 169 11.33 -3.42 -4.99
N HIS A 170 11.57 -4.73 -4.85
CA HIS A 170 12.08 -5.58 -5.92
C HIS A 170 10.97 -6.47 -6.49
N TYR A 171 9.73 -5.97 -6.48
CA TYR A 171 8.53 -6.69 -6.91
C TYR A 171 7.75 -5.88 -7.95
N GLU A 172 7.08 -6.60 -8.85
CA GLU A 172 6.00 -6.03 -9.66
C GLU A 172 4.75 -5.94 -8.78
N ASN A 173 4.33 -4.72 -8.42
CA ASN A 173 3.25 -4.50 -7.45
C ASN A 173 1.92 -4.16 -8.14
N LEU A 174 0.89 -4.98 -7.94
CA LEU A 174 -0.48 -4.70 -8.34
C LEU A 174 -1.28 -4.21 -7.12
N TYR A 175 -1.50 -2.90 -7.04
CA TYR A 175 -2.17 -2.28 -5.89
C TYR A 175 -3.67 -2.05 -6.17
N ALA A 176 -4.54 -2.77 -5.47
CA ALA A 176 -5.98 -2.66 -5.58
C ALA A 176 -6.58 -1.85 -4.41
N VAL A 177 -7.25 -0.74 -4.72
CA VAL A 177 -7.98 0.07 -3.73
C VAL A 177 -9.44 -0.37 -3.68
N VAL A 178 -9.84 -1.05 -2.61
CA VAL A 178 -11.21 -1.57 -2.42
C VAL A 178 -12.17 -0.48 -1.93
N ARG A 179 -11.71 0.41 -1.05
CA ARG A 179 -12.46 1.53 -0.49
C ARG A 179 -11.60 2.78 -0.46
N GLU A 180 -12.23 3.93 -0.63
CA GLU A 180 -11.62 5.27 -0.63
C GLU A 180 -10.49 5.45 -1.66
N CYS A 181 -9.36 6.04 -1.27
CA CYS A 181 -8.30 6.50 -2.16
C CYS A 181 -6.92 6.22 -1.55
N LYS A 182 -5.94 5.91 -2.40
CA LYS A 182 -4.51 5.87 -2.06
C LYS A 182 -3.77 6.83 -2.99
N ILE A 183 -3.01 7.76 -2.40
CA ILE A 183 -2.21 8.73 -3.15
C ILE A 183 -0.78 8.20 -3.27
N PHE A 184 -0.28 8.09 -4.50
CA PHE A 184 1.10 7.68 -4.80
C PHE A 184 1.90 8.85 -5.36
N THR A 185 3.12 9.03 -4.82
CA THR A 185 4.14 9.89 -5.42
C THR A 185 5.24 8.98 -5.96
N LEU A 186 5.32 8.88 -7.29
CA LEU A 186 6.23 7.96 -7.97
C LEU A 186 7.40 8.70 -8.61
N TYR A 187 8.58 8.12 -8.49
CA TYR A 187 9.78 8.53 -9.22
C TYR A 187 10.32 7.32 -9.99
N PRO A 188 10.61 7.45 -11.29
CA PRO A 188 11.18 6.33 -12.03
C PRO A 188 12.61 6.05 -11.54
N PRO A 189 13.14 4.82 -11.68
CA PRO A 189 14.45 4.46 -11.10
C PRO A 189 15.63 5.34 -11.55
N ASN A 190 15.56 5.91 -12.76
CA ASN A 190 16.58 6.82 -13.27
C ASN A 190 16.63 8.17 -12.54
N TYR A 191 15.65 8.48 -11.67
CA TYR A 191 15.68 9.64 -10.79
C TYR A 191 16.48 9.41 -9.51
N TYR A 192 16.93 8.17 -9.25
CA TYR A 192 17.71 7.83 -8.06
C TYR A 192 18.86 8.81 -7.74
N PRO A 193 19.68 9.29 -8.70
CA PRO A 193 20.75 10.27 -8.41
C PRO A 193 20.25 11.62 -7.88
N PHE A 194 18.98 11.96 -8.09
CA PHE A 194 18.38 13.23 -7.68
C PHE A 194 17.56 13.11 -6.39
N LEU A 195 17.24 11.89 -5.96
CA LEU A 195 16.55 11.66 -4.69
C LEU A 195 17.55 11.87 -3.54
N GLN A 196 17.50 13.06 -2.93
CA GLN A 196 18.31 13.35 -1.74
C GLN A 196 17.72 12.62 -0.53
N GLY A 197 18.40 11.55 -0.10
CA GLY A 197 18.02 10.79 1.08
C GLY A 197 19.18 9.92 1.53
N ARG A 198 19.60 10.08 2.78
CA ARG A 198 20.66 9.27 3.40
C ARG A 198 20.17 7.81 3.46
N GLY A 199 20.47 7.00 2.44
CA GLY A 199 20.23 5.55 2.47
C GLY A 199 21.03 4.83 3.57
N TYR A 200 21.86 5.57 4.31
CA TYR A 200 22.61 5.08 5.45
C TYR A 200 22.16 5.79 6.73
N PHE A 201 21.35 5.08 7.52
CA PHE A 201 21.08 5.43 8.92
C PHE A 201 21.94 4.52 9.80
N PRO A 202 22.98 5.04 10.48
CA PRO A 202 23.85 4.22 11.34
C PRO A 202 23.12 3.68 12.58
N LYS A 203 21.94 4.23 12.90
CA LYS A 203 21.15 3.88 14.07
C LYS A 203 19.72 3.55 13.68
N ARG A 204 19.24 2.38 14.12
CA ARG A 204 17.84 1.95 14.01
C ARG A 204 17.18 2.03 15.38
N LYS A 205 15.94 2.51 15.45
CA LYS A 205 15.17 2.58 16.70
C LYS A 205 13.78 2.00 16.48
N LYS A 206 13.33 1.09 17.36
CA LYS A 206 12.00 0.47 17.29
C LYS A 206 10.89 1.25 18.01
N ARG A 207 11.24 2.35 18.69
CA ARG A 207 10.29 3.10 19.53
C ARG A 207 10.55 4.60 19.47
N TYR A 208 9.53 5.37 19.12
CA TYR A 208 9.44 6.80 19.34
C TYR A 208 8.32 7.08 20.33
#